data_AF-A0ABD1ADD8-F1
#
_entry.id   AF-A0ABD1ADD8-F1
#
_cell.length_a   1.000
_cell.length_b   1.000
_cell.length_c   1.000
_cell.angle_alpha   90.00
_cell.angle_beta   90.00
_cell.angle_gamma   90.00
#
_symmetry.space_group_name_H-M   'P 1'
#
loop_
_entity.id
_entity.type
_entity.pdbx_description
1 polymer ?
#
loop_
_entity_poly.entity_id
_entity_poly.type
_entity_poly.pdbx_seq_one_letter_code
_entity_poly.pdbx_strand_id
1 'polypeptide(L)'
;MSSNTASSSAAAPGTRSNSKRPKYSKFTQQELPACKPILTPGWVISTFLLVSVIFIPLGVISLFASQDVVEIVDRYDNDCIPPPDRDNKVAFIQGAGDKSCNRRLRVPKRMKQPVYVYYELENFYQNHRRYVKSRSDSQLRSVKDENQTSACKPEDDVGGRPIVPCGLIAWSLFNDTYALSRNNQSLAVNKKGIAWKSDREHKFGKSVFPKNFRSGNLIGGAILDPLIPLSEQEDLIVWMRTAALPTFRKLYGKIESDLEAGETIQVTLREQLQHIQFQWEEEACFVNN
;
A
#
# COMPACT_ATOMS: atom_id res chain seq x y z
N MET A 1 -11.07 -97.98 -28.12
CA MET A 1 -10.50 -99.07 -27.30
C MET A 1 -9.50 -98.47 -26.33
N SER A 2 -9.67 -98.81 -25.06
CA SER A 2 -8.78 -98.70 -23.89
C SER A 2 -7.31 -99.05 -24.23
N SER A 3 -6.24 -98.72 -23.49
CA SER A 3 -5.96 -98.11 -22.18
C SER A 3 -4.43 -98.18 -21.95
N ASN A 4 -3.95 -97.46 -20.92
CA ASN A 4 -2.74 -97.70 -20.09
C ASN A 4 -1.40 -96.97 -20.35
N THR A 5 -1.25 -95.85 -19.63
CA THR A 5 -0.30 -95.59 -18.51
C THR A 5 1.18 -95.98 -18.61
N ALA A 6 2.07 -94.99 -18.40
CA ALA A 6 3.26 -95.13 -17.55
C ALA A 6 3.60 -93.80 -16.86
N SER A 7 4.01 -93.92 -15.60
CA SER A 7 4.26 -92.86 -14.60
C SER A 7 5.77 -92.61 -14.41
N SER A 8 6.08 -91.48 -13.74
CA SER A 8 7.35 -91.04 -13.15
C SER A 8 8.28 -90.26 -14.09
N SER A 9 8.82 -89.10 -13.72
CA SER A 9 9.47 -88.80 -12.44
C SER A 9 9.49 -87.30 -12.13
N ALA A 10 9.51 -87.01 -10.83
CA ALA A 10 9.53 -85.69 -10.23
C ALA A 10 10.83 -84.91 -10.49
N ALA A 11 10.70 -83.64 -10.88
CA ALA A 11 11.78 -82.66 -10.79
C ALA A 11 11.48 -81.67 -9.63
N ALA A 12 12.53 -81.41 -8.84
CA ALA A 12 12.56 -80.67 -7.58
C ALA A 12 11.92 -79.25 -7.62
N PRO A 13 11.51 -78.70 -6.45
CA PRO A 13 11.01 -77.34 -6.38
C PRO A 13 12.16 -76.36 -6.60
N GLY A 14 12.25 -75.77 -7.80
CA GLY A 14 13.16 -74.69 -8.09
C GLY A 14 12.89 -73.50 -7.17
N THR A 15 13.91 -73.10 -6.42
CA THR A 15 13.99 -71.84 -5.65
C THR A 15 13.53 -70.67 -6.53
N ARG A 16 12.45 -69.98 -6.12
CA ARG A 16 11.99 -68.76 -6.78
C ARG A 16 13.09 -67.71 -6.66
N SER A 17 13.79 -67.44 -7.76
CA SER A 17 14.73 -66.34 -7.87
C SER A 17 14.04 -65.03 -7.52
N ASN A 18 14.56 -64.30 -6.53
CA ASN A 18 14.16 -62.94 -6.22
C ASN A 18 14.53 -62.05 -7.41
N SER A 19 13.58 -61.90 -8.34
CA SER A 19 13.76 -61.04 -9.51
C SER A 19 13.96 -59.60 -9.05
N LYS A 20 15.14 -59.05 -9.32
CA LYS A 20 15.43 -57.61 -9.14
C LYS A 20 14.75 -56.75 -10.21
N ARG A 21 13.88 -57.33 -11.05
CA ARG A 21 13.20 -56.62 -12.12
C ARG A 21 12.19 -55.64 -11.50
N PRO A 22 12.31 -54.33 -11.79
CA PRO A 22 11.35 -53.35 -11.29
C PRO A 22 9.95 -53.66 -11.81
N LYS A 23 8.94 -53.37 -10.97
CA LYS A 23 7.53 -53.60 -11.32
C LYS A 23 7.17 -52.77 -12.54
N TYR A 24 6.73 -53.42 -13.62
CA TYR A 24 6.35 -52.75 -14.86
C TYR A 24 5.08 -51.92 -14.65
N SER A 25 5.16 -50.61 -14.90
CA SER A 25 4.02 -49.71 -15.05
C SER A 25 4.39 -48.61 -16.03
N LYS A 26 3.42 -48.03 -16.75
CA LYS A 26 3.68 -46.90 -17.66
C LYS A 26 4.38 -45.72 -16.97
N PHE A 27 4.16 -45.55 -15.66
CA PHE A 27 4.87 -44.55 -14.86
C PHE A 27 6.34 -44.93 -14.60
N THR A 28 6.60 -46.17 -14.15
CA THR A 28 7.98 -46.63 -13.84
C THR A 28 8.85 -46.80 -15.08
N GLN A 29 8.24 -47.01 -16.25
CA GLN A 29 8.92 -47.10 -17.54
C GLN A 29 8.96 -45.77 -18.31
N GLN A 30 8.37 -44.71 -17.75
CA GLN A 30 8.29 -43.38 -18.40
C GLN A 30 7.57 -43.40 -19.76
N GLU A 31 6.57 -44.28 -19.91
CA GLU A 31 5.72 -44.48 -21.10
C GLU A 31 4.33 -43.85 -20.92
N LEU A 32 4.21 -42.82 -20.08
CA LEU A 32 2.95 -42.09 -19.94
C LEU A 32 2.62 -41.33 -21.24
N PRO A 33 1.32 -41.24 -21.61
CA PRO A 33 0.91 -40.44 -22.76
C PRO A 33 1.26 -38.98 -22.49
N ALA A 34 2.11 -38.42 -23.33
CA ALA A 34 2.54 -37.03 -23.25
C ALA A 34 2.31 -36.35 -24.61
N CYS A 35 1.73 -35.16 -24.60
CA CYS A 35 1.76 -34.28 -25.75
C CYS A 35 3.15 -33.63 -25.83
N LYS A 36 3.83 -33.79 -26.96
CA LYS A 36 5.13 -33.17 -27.23
C LYS A 36 4.95 -32.13 -28.33
N PRO A 37 4.51 -30.90 -28.01
CA PRO A 37 4.30 -29.89 -29.03
C PRO A 37 5.64 -29.52 -29.67
N ILE A 38 5.77 -29.75 -30.97
CA ILE A 38 6.90 -29.30 -31.76
C ILE A 38 6.56 -27.90 -32.26
N LEU A 39 7.26 -26.88 -31.75
CA LEU A 39 7.05 -25.49 -32.14
C LEU A 39 7.64 -25.26 -33.53
N THR A 40 6.81 -25.43 -34.56
CA THR A 40 7.19 -25.08 -35.94
C THR A 40 7.13 -23.58 -36.16
N PRO A 41 7.97 -23.01 -37.06
CA PRO A 41 7.97 -21.57 -37.31
C PRO A 41 6.59 -20.99 -37.66
N GLY A 42 5.78 -21.71 -38.45
CA GLY A 42 4.42 -21.25 -38.81
C GLY A 42 3.48 -21.09 -37.61
N TRP A 43 3.53 -22.02 -36.65
CA TRP A 43 2.71 -21.96 -35.44
C TRP A 43 3.14 -20.82 -34.51
N VAL A 44 4.46 -20.62 -34.40
CA VAL A 44 5.04 -19.51 -33.62
C VAL A 44 4.70 -18.15 -34.24
N ILE A 45 4.82 -18.00 -35.57
CA ILE A 45 4.46 -16.75 -36.25
C ILE A 45 2.97 -16.45 -36.09
N SER A 46 2.09 -17.44 -36.27
CA SER A 46 0.64 -17.26 -36.12
C SER A 46 0.25 -16.85 -34.70
N THR A 47 0.86 -17.47 -33.68
CA THR A 47 0.61 -17.11 -32.28
C THR A 47 1.08 -15.70 -31.96
N PHE A 48 2.28 -15.29 -32.42
CA PHE A 48 2.75 -13.90 -32.24
C PHE A 48 1.88 -12.88 -32.97
N LEU A 49 1.41 -13.17 -34.19
CA LEU A 49 0.48 -12.29 -34.91
C LEU A 49 -0.83 -12.13 -34.15
N LEU A 50 -1.39 -13.22 -33.63
CA LEU A 50 -2.62 -13.18 -32.85
C LEU A 50 -2.45 -12.38 -31.55
N VAL A 51 -1.37 -12.60 -30.81
CA VAL A 51 -1.06 -11.83 -29.59
C VAL A 51 -0.89 -10.34 -29.94
N SER A 52 -0.22 -10.02 -31.05
CA SER A 52 -0.02 -8.63 -31.50
C SER A 52 -1.34 -7.94 -31.85
N VAL A 53 -2.22 -8.61 -32.61
CA VAL A 53 -3.54 -8.09 -32.97
C VAL A 53 -4.41 -7.81 -31.75
N ILE A 54 -4.23 -8.56 -30.65
CA ILE A 54 -4.96 -8.33 -29.40
C ILE A 54 -4.30 -7.22 -28.57
N PHE A 55 -2.98 -7.25 -28.40
CA PHE A 55 -2.29 -6.33 -27.49
C PHE A 55 -2.05 -4.94 -28.06
N ILE A 56 -1.97 -4.77 -29.39
CA ILE A 56 -1.83 -3.44 -29.99
C ILE A 56 -3.06 -2.56 -29.68
N PRO A 57 -4.31 -2.98 -29.97
CA PRO A 57 -5.49 -2.18 -29.63
C PRO A 57 -5.64 -1.94 -28.11
N LEU A 58 -5.40 -2.96 -27.29
CA LEU A 58 -5.43 -2.82 -25.84
C LEU A 58 -4.40 -1.78 -25.35
N GLY A 59 -3.17 -1.85 -25.87
CA GLY A 59 -2.11 -0.90 -25.54
C GLY A 59 -2.47 0.53 -25.96
N VAL A 60 -3.06 0.72 -27.15
CA VAL A 60 -3.52 2.03 -27.62
C VAL A 60 -4.62 2.59 -26.72
N ILE A 61 -5.63 1.79 -26.37
CA ILE A 61 -6.72 2.21 -25.47
C ILE A 61 -6.18 2.58 -24.09
N SER A 62 -5.29 1.76 -23.52
CA SER A 62 -4.65 2.03 -22.24
C SER A 62 -3.77 3.29 -22.28
N LEU A 63 -3.07 3.54 -23.39
CA LEU A 63 -2.24 4.73 -23.55
C LEU A 63 -3.09 6.01 -23.60
N PHE A 64 -4.18 6.02 -24.36
CA PHE A 64 -5.11 7.15 -24.40
C PHE A 64 -5.72 7.42 -23.02
N ALA A 65 -6.22 6.37 -22.35
CA ALA A 65 -6.76 6.49 -21.00
C ALA A 65 -5.72 7.04 -20.00
N SER A 66 -4.45 6.66 -20.15
CA SER A 66 -3.36 7.17 -19.29
C SER A 66 -2.97 8.62 -19.59
N GLN A 67 -3.13 9.10 -20.81
CA GLN A 67 -2.78 10.48 -21.21
C GLN A 67 -3.87 11.50 -20.87
N ASP A 68 -5.11 11.03 -20.68
CA ASP A 68 -6.25 11.86 -20.29
C ASP A 68 -6.22 12.26 -18.80
N VAL A 69 -5.47 11.53 -17.97
CA VAL A 69 -5.26 11.84 -16.56
C VAL A 69 -4.54 13.18 -16.42
N VAL A 70 -5.13 14.08 -15.64
CA VAL A 70 -4.56 15.41 -15.35
C VAL A 70 -4.01 15.41 -13.93
N GLU A 71 -2.72 15.74 -13.80
CA GLU A 71 -2.04 15.85 -12.51
C GLU A 71 -1.46 17.25 -12.31
N ILE A 72 -1.54 17.75 -11.08
CA ILE A 72 -0.86 18.96 -10.62
C ILE A 72 0.01 18.55 -9.43
N VAL A 73 1.32 18.68 -9.56
CA VAL A 73 2.30 18.34 -8.52
C VAL A 73 2.99 19.63 -8.07
N ASP A 74 2.99 19.90 -6.76
CA ASP A 74 3.71 21.01 -6.15
C ASP A 74 4.53 20.51 -4.97
N ARG A 75 5.85 20.61 -5.13
CA ARG A 75 6.84 20.26 -4.13
C ARG A 75 7.05 21.46 -3.20
N TYR A 76 6.83 21.27 -1.90
CA TYR A 76 6.76 22.38 -0.93
C TYR A 76 7.84 22.34 0.16
N ASP A 77 8.58 21.24 0.28
CA ASP A 77 9.63 21.01 1.30
C ASP A 77 10.74 22.09 1.36
N ASN A 78 11.12 22.69 0.24
CA ASN A 78 12.13 23.75 0.17
C ASN A 78 11.53 25.15 0.07
N ASP A 79 10.38 25.25 -0.59
CA ASP A 79 9.76 26.51 -0.92
C ASP A 79 9.02 27.13 0.26
N CYS A 80 8.58 26.31 1.21
CA CYS A 80 7.94 26.75 2.45
C CYS A 80 8.94 27.11 3.55
N ILE A 81 10.24 26.81 3.34
CA ILE A 81 11.31 27.16 4.26
C ILE A 81 12.02 28.43 3.75
N PRO A 82 12.11 29.49 4.57
CA PRO A 82 12.83 30.70 4.23
C PRO A 82 14.28 30.39 3.81
N PRO A 83 14.85 31.09 2.80
CA PRO A 83 16.22 30.87 2.35
C PRO A 83 17.30 30.72 3.44
N PRO A 84 17.33 31.53 4.53
CA PRO A 84 18.36 31.39 5.55
C PRO A 84 18.26 30.08 6.36
N ASP A 85 17.10 29.44 6.39
CA ASP A 85 16.82 28.27 7.23
C ASP A 85 16.87 26.95 6.43
N ARG A 86 17.08 27.02 5.11
CA ARG A 86 17.08 25.84 4.22
C ARG A 86 18.21 24.85 4.51
N ASP A 87 19.35 25.34 5.00
CA ASP A 87 20.48 24.49 5.37
C ASP A 87 20.19 23.66 6.64
N ASN A 88 19.27 24.13 7.49
CA ASN A 88 18.86 23.43 8.71
C ASN A 88 17.34 23.39 8.85
N LYS A 89 16.71 22.68 7.89
CA LYS A 89 15.26 22.47 7.86
C LYS A 89 14.70 21.98 9.19
N VAL A 90 15.41 21.05 9.85
CA VAL A 90 14.98 20.45 11.13
C VAL A 90 14.84 21.52 12.23
N ALA A 91 15.78 22.46 12.33
CA ALA A 91 15.71 23.54 13.32
C ALA A 91 14.52 24.47 13.05
N PHE A 92 14.24 24.79 11.79
CA PHE A 92 13.07 25.59 11.41
C PHE A 92 11.77 24.89 11.79
N ILE A 93 11.64 23.61 11.46
CA ILE A 93 10.46 22.78 11.74
C ILE A 93 10.28 22.53 13.25
N GLN A 94 11.35 22.60 14.05
CA GLN A 94 11.26 22.52 15.51
C GLN A 94 11.01 23.88 16.19
N GLY A 95 11.19 24.98 15.47
CA GLY A 95 10.97 26.33 15.97
C GLY A 95 9.51 26.62 16.33
N ALA A 96 9.30 27.62 17.20
CA ALA A 96 7.99 28.05 17.68
C ALA A 96 7.24 29.00 16.72
N GLY A 97 7.82 29.36 15.57
CA GLY A 97 7.23 30.26 14.59
C GLY A 97 6.04 29.65 13.84
N ASP A 98 5.25 30.52 13.19
CA ASP A 98 4.23 30.07 12.25
C ASP A 98 4.91 29.48 11.00
N LYS A 99 4.44 28.30 10.59
CA LYS A 99 4.97 27.51 9.46
C LYS A 99 3.92 27.40 8.36
N SER A 100 3.06 28.41 8.29
CA SER A 100 2.07 28.50 7.24
C SER A 100 2.76 28.93 5.95
N CYS A 101 2.45 28.24 4.85
CA CYS A 101 3.05 28.47 3.57
C CYS A 101 1.97 28.53 2.50
N ASN A 102 1.99 29.60 1.69
CA ASN A 102 0.99 29.82 0.67
C ASN A 102 1.56 29.47 -0.71
N ARG A 103 0.94 28.49 -1.36
CA ARG A 103 1.27 28.03 -2.71
C ARG A 103 0.14 28.38 -3.66
N ARG A 104 0.49 28.65 -4.92
CA ARG A 104 -0.48 28.96 -5.98
C ARG A 104 -0.36 27.92 -7.08
N LEU A 105 -1.40 27.13 -7.25
CA LEU A 105 -1.45 26.04 -8.22
C LEU A 105 -2.33 26.47 -9.40
N ARG A 106 -1.80 26.35 -10.61
CA ARG A 106 -2.54 26.64 -11.82
C ARG A 106 -3.08 25.35 -12.42
N VAL A 107 -4.38 25.30 -12.69
CA VAL A 107 -5.05 24.15 -13.28
C VAL A 107 -4.74 24.11 -14.79
N PRO A 108 -3.99 23.13 -15.32
CA PRO A 108 -3.56 23.15 -16.71
C PRO A 108 -4.68 22.75 -17.69
N LYS A 109 -5.55 21.84 -17.26
CA LYS A 109 -6.69 21.32 -18.01
C LYS A 109 -7.86 21.12 -17.05
N ARG A 110 -9.09 21.16 -17.56
CA ARG A 110 -10.29 20.96 -16.74
C ARG A 110 -10.23 19.61 -16.02
N MET A 111 -10.44 19.62 -14.70
CA MET A 111 -10.51 18.45 -13.85
C MET A 111 -11.94 18.26 -13.38
N LYS A 112 -12.55 17.13 -13.71
CA LYS A 112 -13.94 16.82 -13.36
C LYS A 112 -13.97 16.23 -11.94
N GLN A 113 -15.01 16.53 -11.17
CA GLN A 113 -15.17 15.93 -9.85
C GLN A 113 -15.36 14.40 -9.90
N PRO A 114 -14.93 13.66 -8.86
CA PRO A 114 -14.14 14.13 -7.72
C PRO A 114 -12.66 14.29 -8.06
N VAL A 115 -12.06 15.41 -7.67
CA VAL A 115 -10.60 15.61 -7.79
C VAL A 115 -9.92 15.10 -6.53
N TYR A 116 -8.97 14.18 -6.68
CA TYR A 116 -8.30 13.54 -5.55
C TYR A 116 -7.06 14.33 -5.14
N VAL A 117 -6.92 14.57 -3.84
CA VAL A 117 -5.77 15.24 -3.23
C VAL A 117 -4.91 14.18 -2.56
N TYR A 118 -3.65 14.10 -2.95
CA TYR A 118 -2.65 13.21 -2.39
C TYR A 118 -1.52 14.02 -1.75
N TYR A 119 -0.92 13.45 -0.72
CA TYR A 119 0.42 13.82 -0.31
C TYR A 119 1.38 12.75 -0.78
N GLU A 120 2.51 13.19 -1.30
CA GLU A 120 3.64 12.36 -1.71
C GLU A 120 4.78 12.54 -0.70
N LEU A 121 5.33 11.42 -0.27
CA LEU A 121 6.52 11.39 0.57
C LEU A 121 7.62 10.65 -0.18
N GLU A 122 8.77 11.29 -0.31
CA GLU A 122 9.98 10.67 -0.83
C GLU A 122 10.93 10.24 0.29
N ASN A 123 11.78 9.28 -0.04
CA ASN A 123 12.75 8.66 0.84
C ASN A 123 12.14 7.95 2.07
N PHE A 124 10.84 7.98 2.32
CA PHE A 124 10.21 7.39 3.51
C PHE A 124 10.07 5.85 3.43
N TYR A 125 10.91 5.13 4.15
CA TYR A 125 10.96 3.65 4.12
C TYR A 125 9.86 2.95 4.94
N GLN A 126 8.59 3.09 4.53
CA GLN A 126 7.46 2.34 5.15
C GLN A 126 7.63 0.83 5.01
N ASN A 127 8.37 0.36 4.02
CA ASN A 127 8.62 -1.05 3.74
C ASN A 127 9.73 -1.66 4.64
N HIS A 128 10.38 -0.87 5.49
CA HIS A 128 11.43 -1.39 6.37
C HIS A 128 10.85 -2.42 7.35
N ARG A 129 11.48 -3.60 7.45
CA ARG A 129 10.97 -4.77 8.19
C ARG A 129 10.55 -4.45 9.63
N ARG A 130 11.32 -3.62 10.35
CA ARG A 130 11.00 -3.24 11.74
C ARG A 130 9.80 -2.29 11.81
N TYR A 131 9.67 -1.40 10.83
CA TYR A 131 8.55 -0.45 10.74
C TYR A 131 7.25 -1.20 10.42
N VAL A 132 7.23 -2.03 9.37
CA VAL A 132 6.05 -2.82 8.96
C VAL A 132 5.53 -3.73 10.09
N LYS A 133 6.43 -4.31 10.88
CA LYS A 133 6.07 -5.18 12.00
C LYS A 133 5.57 -4.43 13.23
N SER A 134 5.86 -3.14 13.35
CA SER A 134 5.54 -2.33 14.53
C SER A 134 4.09 -1.84 14.48
N ARG A 135 3.16 -2.78 14.67
CA ARG A 135 1.71 -2.57 14.84
C ARG A 135 1.06 -3.83 15.43
N SER A 136 -0.15 -3.69 15.97
CA SER A 136 -0.96 -4.82 16.46
C SER A 136 -2.31 -4.89 15.75
N ASP A 137 -2.45 -5.83 14.81
CA ASP A 137 -3.70 -6.01 14.06
C ASP A 137 -4.86 -6.52 14.92
N SER A 138 -4.59 -7.19 16.05
CA SER A 138 -5.62 -7.59 17.01
C SER A 138 -6.13 -6.39 17.80
N GLN A 139 -5.22 -5.53 18.29
CA GLN A 139 -5.57 -4.27 18.95
C GLN A 139 -6.42 -3.37 18.06
N LEU A 140 -6.07 -3.23 16.78
CA LEU A 140 -6.81 -2.39 15.83
C LEU A 140 -8.25 -2.88 15.61
N ARG A 141 -8.51 -4.19 15.74
CA ARG A 141 -9.82 -4.81 15.48
C ARG A 141 -10.73 -4.83 16.71
N SER A 142 -10.16 -5.04 17.91
CA SER A 142 -10.92 -5.42 19.09
C SER A 142 -10.38 -4.80 20.37
N VAL A 143 -11.28 -4.24 21.18
CA VAL A 143 -10.96 -3.69 22.51
C VAL A 143 -10.43 -4.76 23.47
N LYS A 144 -10.80 -6.03 23.27
CA LYS A 144 -10.34 -7.13 24.12
C LYS A 144 -8.83 -7.35 24.01
N ASP A 145 -8.26 -6.98 22.87
CA ASP A 145 -6.86 -7.19 22.53
C ASP A 145 -6.03 -5.91 22.71
N GLU A 146 -6.55 -4.93 23.47
CA GLU A 146 -5.90 -3.64 23.73
C GLU A 146 -4.47 -3.80 24.28
N ASN A 147 -4.27 -4.80 25.13
CA ASN A 147 -3.00 -5.11 25.77
C ASN A 147 -2.05 -5.96 24.89
N GLN A 148 -2.45 -6.36 23.68
CA GLN A 148 -1.59 -7.14 22.78
C GLN A 148 -0.60 -6.24 22.02
N THR A 149 0.36 -5.66 22.73
CA THR A 149 1.28 -4.63 22.19
C THR A 149 2.70 -5.15 21.92
N SER A 150 2.98 -6.44 22.11
CA SER A 150 4.34 -7.00 22.01
C SER A 150 5.05 -6.75 20.67
N ALA A 151 4.30 -6.66 19.57
CA ALA A 151 4.81 -6.36 18.23
C ALA A 151 5.03 -4.85 17.99
N CYS A 152 4.44 -3.98 18.80
CA CYS A 152 4.42 -2.52 18.63
C CYS A 152 5.66 -1.80 19.14
N LYS A 153 6.67 -2.51 19.65
CA LYS A 153 7.90 -1.89 20.15
C LYS A 153 8.54 -0.95 19.11
N PRO A 154 9.13 0.18 19.54
CA PRO A 154 9.23 0.68 20.92
C PRO A 154 8.02 1.50 21.39
N GLU A 155 7.02 1.73 20.53
CA GLU A 155 5.86 2.58 20.82
C GLU A 155 4.66 1.71 21.24
N ASP A 156 4.87 0.86 22.24
CA ASP A 156 3.88 -0.09 22.77
C ASP A 156 3.11 0.41 23.99
N ASP A 157 3.75 1.15 24.90
CA ASP A 157 3.13 1.66 26.12
C ASP A 157 3.74 2.99 26.59
N VAL A 158 2.99 3.72 27.42
CA VAL A 158 3.50 4.87 28.17
C VAL A 158 3.22 4.63 29.65
N GLY A 159 4.28 4.47 30.45
CA GLY A 159 4.15 4.28 31.89
C GLY A 159 3.40 3.00 32.28
N GLY A 160 3.56 1.93 31.50
CA GLY A 160 2.89 0.65 31.73
C GLY A 160 1.44 0.59 31.26
N ARG A 161 0.95 1.63 30.59
CA ARG A 161 -0.39 1.67 29.97
C ARG A 161 -0.28 1.56 28.45
N PRO A 162 -1.02 0.65 27.80
CA PRO A 162 -0.91 0.45 26.35
C PRO A 162 -1.26 1.72 25.58
N ILE A 163 -0.51 1.99 24.52
CA ILE A 163 -0.86 2.99 23.52
C ILE A 163 -1.88 2.37 22.56
N VAL A 164 -2.92 3.12 22.18
CA VAL A 164 -3.89 2.72 21.16
C VAL A 164 -4.04 3.85 20.15
N PRO A 165 -3.83 3.61 18.85
CA PRO A 165 -3.14 2.45 18.26
C PRO A 165 -1.63 2.47 18.56
N CYS A 166 -1.05 1.32 18.90
CA CYS A 166 0.39 1.18 19.16
C CYS A 166 1.23 1.00 17.89
N GLY A 167 2.53 1.28 18.01
CA GLY A 167 3.54 0.97 17.00
C GLY A 167 4.02 2.17 16.20
N LEU A 168 5.20 2.01 15.60
CA LEU A 168 5.89 3.06 14.85
C LEU A 168 5.06 3.59 13.67
N ILE A 169 4.26 2.71 13.04
CA ILE A 169 3.42 3.12 11.92
C ILE A 169 2.40 4.16 12.39
N ALA A 170 1.67 3.88 13.45
CA ALA A 170 0.71 4.82 13.99
C ALA A 170 1.41 6.06 14.56
N TRP A 171 2.51 5.87 15.29
CA TRP A 171 3.25 6.96 15.93
C TRP A 171 3.77 8.00 14.93
N SER A 172 4.22 7.59 13.75
CA SER A 172 4.70 8.52 12.70
C SER A 172 3.61 8.97 11.73
N LEU A 173 2.35 9.07 12.17
CA LEU A 173 1.23 9.51 11.34
C LEU A 173 1.48 10.89 10.72
N PHE A 174 1.23 11.01 9.41
CA PHE A 174 1.34 12.26 8.68
C PHE A 174 0.46 13.37 9.28
N ASN A 175 1.02 14.55 9.54
CA ASN A 175 0.37 15.63 10.32
C ASN A 175 0.18 16.95 9.58
N ASP A 176 0.61 17.04 8.33
CA ASP A 176 0.47 18.31 7.61
C ASP A 176 -0.97 18.51 7.14
N THR A 177 -1.37 19.77 7.13
CA THR A 177 -2.75 20.15 6.79
C THR A 177 -2.77 21.04 5.56
N TYR A 178 -3.67 20.70 4.63
CA TYR A 178 -3.95 21.47 3.42
C TYR A 178 -5.26 22.25 3.60
N ALA A 179 -5.20 23.57 3.49
CA ALA A 179 -6.38 24.42 3.34
C ALA A 179 -6.38 25.01 1.93
N LEU A 180 -7.44 24.71 1.16
CA LEU A 180 -7.55 25.13 -0.24
C LEU A 180 -8.53 26.30 -0.34
N SER A 181 -8.22 27.27 -1.19
CA SER A 181 -9.16 28.32 -1.55
C SER A 181 -9.12 28.63 -3.05
N ARG A 182 -10.30 29.00 -3.58
CA ARG A 182 -10.52 29.39 -4.97
C ARG A 182 -11.20 30.76 -4.96
N ASN A 183 -10.59 31.77 -5.57
CA ASN A 183 -11.13 33.15 -5.62
C ASN A 183 -11.54 33.68 -4.23
N ASN A 184 -10.69 33.46 -3.21
CA ASN A 184 -10.94 33.80 -1.79
C ASN A 184 -12.13 33.05 -1.14
N GLN A 185 -12.68 32.02 -1.78
CA GLN A 185 -13.66 31.12 -1.19
C GLN A 185 -12.98 29.80 -0.78
N SER A 186 -13.27 29.32 0.42
CA SER A 186 -12.75 28.03 0.90
C SER A 186 -13.22 26.89 0.00
N LEU A 187 -12.29 26.08 -0.48
CA LEU A 187 -12.57 24.87 -1.23
C LEU A 187 -12.49 23.68 -0.28
N ALA A 188 -13.64 23.09 0.04
CA ALA A 188 -13.70 22.02 1.03
C ALA A 188 -13.05 20.73 0.51
N VAL A 189 -12.15 20.17 1.31
CA VAL A 189 -11.56 18.84 1.07
C VAL A 189 -12.32 17.82 1.91
N ASN A 190 -13.06 16.95 1.24
CA ASN A 190 -13.80 15.87 1.89
C ASN A 190 -12.83 14.72 2.24
N LYS A 191 -12.67 14.45 3.54
CA LYS A 191 -11.84 13.38 4.10
C LYS A 191 -12.59 12.07 4.38
N LYS A 192 -13.87 11.98 4.00
CA LYS A 192 -14.67 10.76 4.15
C LYS A 192 -14.69 9.99 2.83
N GLY A 193 -14.72 8.66 2.93
CA GLY A 193 -14.71 7.80 1.75
C GLY A 193 -13.33 7.62 1.10
N ILE A 194 -12.24 7.96 1.80
CA ILE A 194 -10.86 7.86 1.30
C ILE A 194 -10.20 6.52 1.61
N ALA A 195 -10.61 5.88 2.70
CA ALA A 195 -10.16 4.55 3.07
C ALA A 195 -11.01 3.47 2.40
N TRP A 196 -10.39 2.31 2.21
CA TRP A 196 -11.06 1.15 1.64
C TRP A 196 -12.17 0.67 2.57
N LYS A 197 -13.35 0.42 2.00
CA LYS A 197 -14.53 -0.03 2.75
C LYS A 197 -14.22 -1.26 3.62
N SER A 198 -13.47 -2.22 3.08
CA SER A 198 -13.06 -3.43 3.80
C SER A 198 -12.15 -3.15 5.00
N ASP A 199 -11.29 -2.13 4.94
CA ASP A 199 -10.46 -1.74 6.08
C ASP A 199 -11.31 -1.13 7.19
N ARG A 200 -12.23 -0.21 6.83
CA ARG A 200 -13.15 0.43 7.79
C ARG A 200 -14.09 -0.56 8.48
N GLU A 201 -14.55 -1.58 7.75
CA GLU A 201 -15.57 -2.51 8.25
C GLU A 201 -15.00 -3.75 8.94
N HIS A 202 -13.80 -4.20 8.55
CA HIS A 202 -13.26 -5.50 9.00
C HIS A 202 -11.87 -5.43 9.65
N LYS A 203 -11.09 -4.37 9.43
CA LYS A 203 -9.72 -4.27 10.00
C LYS A 203 -9.61 -3.30 11.16
N PHE A 204 -10.41 -2.25 11.16
CA PHE A 204 -10.46 -1.27 12.23
C PHE A 204 -11.78 -1.39 12.99
N GLY A 205 -11.69 -1.56 14.32
CA GLY A 205 -12.85 -1.80 15.17
C GLY A 205 -13.67 -0.55 15.43
N LYS A 206 -15.00 -0.67 15.37
CA LYS A 206 -15.96 0.42 15.63
C LYS A 206 -16.03 0.86 17.09
N SER A 207 -15.49 0.05 17.99
CA SER A 207 -15.46 0.34 19.43
C SER A 207 -14.05 0.54 19.97
N VAL A 208 -13.05 0.60 19.09
CA VAL A 208 -11.65 0.87 19.47
C VAL A 208 -11.42 2.37 19.31
N PHE A 209 -11.01 3.03 20.40
CA PHE A 209 -10.77 4.47 20.45
C PHE A 209 -9.30 4.73 20.79
N PRO A 210 -8.70 5.83 20.29
CA PRO A 210 -7.35 6.20 20.66
C PRO A 210 -7.19 6.40 22.17
N LYS A 211 -6.08 5.90 22.74
CA LYS A 211 -5.76 6.00 24.17
C LYS A 211 -4.25 6.15 24.36
N ASN A 212 -3.85 7.03 25.27
CA ASN A 212 -2.44 7.31 25.60
C ASN A 212 -1.56 7.65 24.37
N PHE A 213 -2.18 7.96 23.23
CA PHE A 213 -1.48 8.28 22.00
C PHE A 213 -0.80 9.64 22.17
N ARG A 214 0.48 9.75 21.76
CA ARG A 214 1.27 10.98 21.91
C ARG A 214 1.43 11.46 23.37
N SER A 215 1.27 10.58 24.35
CA SER A 215 1.37 10.89 25.79
C SER A 215 2.76 10.66 26.39
N GLY A 216 3.73 10.16 25.60
CA GLY A 216 5.10 9.91 26.02
C GLY A 216 6.04 11.11 25.84
N ASN A 217 7.30 10.93 26.22
CA ASN A 217 8.35 11.96 26.04
C ASN A 217 8.65 12.24 24.57
N LEU A 218 8.45 11.25 23.69
CA LEU A 218 8.62 11.37 22.25
C LEU A 218 7.25 11.59 21.61
N ILE A 219 7.07 12.78 21.06
CA ILE A 219 5.84 13.21 20.42
C ILE A 219 5.97 12.95 18.92
N GLY A 220 5.34 11.88 18.42
CA GLY A 220 5.28 11.57 17.00
C GLY A 220 3.98 12.02 16.35
N GLY A 221 4.06 12.28 15.04
CA GLY A 221 2.94 12.34 14.11
C GLY A 221 1.73 13.22 14.49
N ALA A 222 0.61 12.97 13.83
CA ALA A 222 -0.64 13.69 14.01
C ALA A 222 -1.45 13.24 15.23
N ILE A 223 -2.27 14.14 15.75
CA ILE A 223 -3.18 13.83 16.86
C ILE A 223 -4.40 13.06 16.33
N LEU A 224 -4.78 11.99 17.03
CA LEU A 224 -6.04 11.28 16.80
C LEU A 224 -7.12 11.79 17.76
N ASP A 225 -8.37 11.86 17.29
CA ASP A 225 -9.49 12.27 18.13
C ASP A 225 -9.90 11.12 19.06
N PRO A 226 -9.82 11.28 20.40
CA PRO A 226 -10.18 10.24 21.35
C PRO A 226 -11.69 9.94 21.40
N LEU A 227 -12.54 10.81 20.84
CA LEU A 227 -13.99 10.65 20.81
C LEU A 227 -14.47 9.88 19.58
N ILE A 228 -13.62 9.70 18.57
CA ILE A 228 -13.96 9.05 17.30
C ILE A 228 -13.28 7.67 17.23
N PRO A 229 -14.02 6.59 16.90
CA PRO A 229 -13.41 5.27 16.80
C PRO A 229 -12.42 5.18 15.63
N LEU A 230 -11.44 4.29 15.72
CA LEU A 230 -10.40 4.13 14.69
C LEU A 230 -10.99 3.81 13.30
N SER A 231 -12.14 3.14 13.23
CA SER A 231 -12.83 2.82 11.97
C SER A 231 -13.32 4.05 11.19
N GLU A 232 -13.49 5.19 11.86
CA GLU A 232 -14.00 6.43 11.27
C GLU A 232 -12.91 7.48 11.01
N GLN A 233 -11.71 7.25 11.53
CA GLN A 233 -10.51 8.07 11.31
C GLN A 233 -9.80 7.60 10.05
N GLU A 234 -10.35 7.94 8.88
CA GLU A 234 -9.87 7.41 7.60
C GLU A 234 -8.43 7.82 7.23
N ASP A 235 -7.97 8.99 7.67
CA ASP A 235 -6.59 9.45 7.51
C ASP A 235 -5.60 8.44 8.13
N LEU A 236 -5.91 7.95 9.34
CA LEU A 236 -5.14 6.90 10.01
C LEU A 236 -5.17 5.61 9.19
N ILE A 237 -6.33 5.20 8.68
CA ILE A 237 -6.46 3.95 7.92
C ILE A 237 -5.62 3.98 6.64
N VAL A 238 -5.66 5.11 5.92
CA VAL A 238 -4.82 5.33 4.73
C VAL A 238 -3.33 5.30 5.09
N TRP A 239 -2.95 5.90 6.22
CA TRP A 239 -1.57 5.89 6.69
C TRP A 239 -1.08 4.50 7.08
N MET A 240 -1.87 3.75 7.85
CA MET A 240 -1.55 2.40 8.36
C MET A 240 -1.35 1.35 7.26
N ARG A 241 -1.82 1.63 6.04
CA ARG A 241 -1.49 0.86 4.85
C ARG A 241 -0.08 1.21 4.36
N THR A 242 0.89 0.43 4.80
CA THR A 242 2.31 0.60 4.44
C THR A 242 2.53 0.55 2.92
N ALA A 243 3.25 1.53 2.39
CA ALA A 243 3.70 1.54 1.00
C ALA A 243 4.82 0.52 0.76
N ALA A 244 4.91 0.01 -0.47
CA ALA A 244 5.93 -0.96 -0.88
C ALA A 244 7.28 -0.31 -1.25
N LEU A 245 7.25 0.96 -1.64
CA LEU A 245 8.38 1.74 -2.11
C LEU A 245 8.66 2.92 -1.15
N PRO A 246 9.89 3.46 -1.15
CA PRO A 246 10.24 4.63 -0.33
C PRO A 246 9.60 5.94 -0.81
N THR A 247 9.29 6.02 -2.10
CA THR A 247 8.49 7.11 -2.67
C THR A 247 7.07 6.62 -2.84
N PHE A 248 6.10 7.30 -2.23
CA PHE A 248 4.70 6.89 -2.31
C PHE A 248 3.73 8.05 -2.13
N ARG A 249 2.55 7.89 -2.73
CA ARG A 249 1.39 8.78 -2.57
C ARG A 249 0.37 8.17 -1.63
N LYS A 250 -0.26 8.99 -0.81
CA LYS A 250 -1.41 8.61 0.03
C LYS A 250 -2.53 9.62 -0.15
N LEU A 251 -3.75 9.09 -0.23
CA LEU A 251 -4.93 9.91 -0.45
C LEU A 251 -5.23 10.73 0.81
N TYR A 252 -5.19 12.06 0.69
CA TYR A 252 -5.54 12.99 1.75
C TYR A 252 -7.06 13.27 1.78
N GLY A 253 -7.67 13.37 0.61
CA GLY A 253 -9.05 13.81 0.48
C GLY A 253 -9.51 13.92 -0.96
N LYS A 254 -10.76 14.33 -1.14
CA LYS A 254 -11.36 14.59 -2.45
C LYS A 254 -12.08 15.93 -2.46
N ILE A 255 -12.01 16.62 -3.58
CA ILE A 255 -12.73 17.86 -3.85
C ILE A 255 -13.94 17.47 -4.70
N GLU A 256 -15.13 17.81 -4.20
CA GLU A 256 -16.42 17.46 -4.83
C GLU A 256 -16.94 18.64 -5.68
N SER A 257 -16.03 19.24 -6.45
CA SER A 257 -16.34 20.29 -7.42
C SER A 257 -15.35 20.25 -8.57
N ASP A 258 -15.83 20.58 -9.77
CA ASP A 258 -14.98 20.72 -10.96
C ASP A 258 -13.98 21.88 -10.78
N LEU A 259 -12.80 21.70 -11.37
CA LEU A 259 -11.76 22.72 -11.48
C LEU A 259 -11.56 23.05 -12.97
N GLU A 260 -11.71 24.32 -13.34
CA GLU A 260 -11.65 24.73 -14.74
C GLU A 260 -10.23 25.05 -15.19
N ALA A 261 -9.96 24.87 -16.49
CA ALA A 261 -8.64 25.15 -17.04
C ALA A 261 -8.26 26.63 -16.88
N GLY A 262 -7.05 26.89 -16.40
CA GLY A 262 -6.53 28.24 -16.15
C GLY A 262 -6.89 28.81 -14.77
N GLU A 263 -7.74 28.15 -13.99
CA GLU A 263 -8.02 28.57 -12.60
C GLU A 263 -6.75 28.48 -11.74
N THR A 264 -6.67 29.37 -10.74
CA THR A 264 -5.60 29.35 -9.74
C THR A 264 -6.17 29.00 -8.38
N ILE A 265 -5.67 27.92 -7.79
CA ILE A 265 -6.02 27.45 -6.46
C ILE A 265 -4.93 27.92 -5.51
N GLN A 266 -5.33 28.56 -4.42
CA GLN A 266 -4.40 28.89 -3.33
C GLN A 266 -4.42 27.74 -2.33
N VAL A 267 -3.24 27.25 -1.98
CA VAL A 267 -3.06 26.19 -1.00
C VAL A 267 -2.29 26.78 0.16
N THR A 268 -2.93 26.85 1.32
CA THR A 268 -2.28 27.16 2.58
C THR A 268 -1.88 25.85 3.23
N LEU A 269 -0.58 25.58 3.22
CA LEU A 269 0.07 24.46 3.86
C LEU A 269 0.41 24.84 5.29
N ARG A 270 0.29 23.90 6.21
CA ARG A 270 0.80 24.06 7.56
C ARG A 270 1.64 22.84 7.92
N GLU A 271 2.94 23.07 7.96
CA GLU A 271 3.93 22.05 8.29
C GLU A 271 3.98 21.84 9.80
N GLN A 272 3.70 20.63 10.25
CA GLN A 272 3.63 20.30 11.68
C GLN A 272 4.53 19.13 12.09
N LEU A 273 5.33 18.60 11.18
CA LEU A 273 6.06 17.36 11.41
C LEU A 273 7.37 17.59 12.20
N GLN A 274 7.23 17.72 13.53
CA GLN A 274 8.29 18.18 14.45
C GLN A 274 9.51 17.24 14.64
N HIS A 275 9.45 15.99 14.21
CA HIS A 275 10.42 14.98 14.65
C HIS A 275 10.81 13.99 13.56
N ILE A 276 11.42 14.44 12.46
CA ILE A 276 12.20 13.49 11.67
C ILE A 276 13.54 14.07 11.21
N GLN A 277 14.63 13.45 11.68
CA GLN A 277 16.03 13.71 11.31
C GLN A 277 16.37 13.20 9.89
N PHE A 278 15.37 12.70 9.15
CA PHE A 278 15.52 12.17 7.81
C PHE A 278 15.06 13.23 6.82
N GLN A 279 15.86 13.45 5.77
CA GLN A 279 15.55 14.35 4.66
C GLN A 279 14.42 13.72 3.82
N TRP A 280 13.16 13.95 4.21
CA TRP A 280 12.03 13.64 3.36
C TRP A 280 11.78 14.78 2.40
N GLU A 281 11.26 14.44 1.22
CA GLU A 281 10.75 15.42 0.28
C GLU A 281 9.23 15.24 0.24
N GLU A 282 8.50 16.35 0.33
CA GLU A 282 7.04 16.35 0.44
C GLU A 282 6.43 17.12 -0.73
N GLU A 283 5.46 16.48 -1.38
CA GLU A 283 4.73 17.07 -2.51
C GLU A 283 3.22 16.94 -2.31
N ALA A 284 2.49 17.96 -2.76
CA ALA A 284 1.04 17.90 -2.88
C ALA A 284 0.68 17.55 -4.33
N CYS A 285 -0.06 16.46 -4.52
CA CYS A 285 -0.42 15.94 -5.83
C CYS A 285 -1.95 15.95 -5.98
N PHE A 286 -2.47 16.68 -6.97
CA PHE A 286 -3.89 16.71 -7.32
C PHE A 286 -4.09 15.91 -8.59
N VAL A 287 -4.92 14.88 -8.55
CA VAL A 287 -5.12 13.94 -9.66
C VAL A 287 -6.59 13.84 -9.99
N ASN A 288 -6.91 13.90 -11.29
CA ASN A 288 -8.22 13.56 -11.82
C ASN A 288 -8.13 12.31 -12.69
N ASN A 289 -8.90 11.28 -12.34
CA ASN A 289 -9.01 10.04 -13.10
C ASN A 289 -10.09 10.12 -14.19
#